data_AF-A0ABD2JUQ3-F1
#
_entry.id   AF-A0ABD2JUQ3-F1
#
_cell.length_a   1.000
_cell.length_b   1.000
_cell.length_c   1.000
_cell.angle_alpha   90.00
_cell.angle_beta   90.00
_cell.angle_gamma   90.00
#
_symmetry.space_group_name_H-M   'P 1'
#
loop_
_entity.id
_entity.type
_entity.pdbx_description
1 polymer ?
#
loop_
_entity_poly.entity_id
_entity_poly.type
_entity_poly.pdbx_seq_one_letter_code
_entity_poly.pdbx_strand_id
1 'polypeptide(L)'
;MQLLMARNIVLTGGNALFPGYCKRIEQELRSMMPEQFRLGVQQPTDPICHAWEHSRDALQQQQQQHDADFTASSAADVGATQFSPLLSAKFMNRAEYEENGPNICSRRFGNVYNNENEDDSTNNSTQN
;
A
#
# COMPACT_ATOMS: atom_id res chain seq x y z
N MET A 1 -18.18 7.44 -7.99
CA MET A 1 -17.81 7.17 -6.59
C MET A 1 -16.28 7.04 -6.51
N GLN A 2 -15.50 8.12 -6.70
CA GLN A 2 -14.03 8.03 -6.91
C GLN A 2 -13.26 9.31 -6.50
N LEU A 3 -13.71 10.01 -5.45
CA LEU A 3 -13.20 11.36 -5.09
C LEU A 3 -11.93 11.35 -4.24
N LEU A 4 -11.66 10.26 -3.53
CA LEU A 4 -10.61 10.20 -2.52
C LEU A 4 -9.21 9.97 -3.11
N MET A 5 -9.11 9.28 -4.24
CA MET A 5 -7.82 8.93 -4.85
C MET A 5 -7.11 10.16 -5.45
N ALA A 6 -7.88 11.05 -6.08
CA ALA A 6 -7.37 12.28 -6.70
C ALA A 6 -6.68 13.22 -5.69
N ARG A 7 -7.08 13.14 -4.41
CA ARG A 7 -6.50 13.94 -3.32
C ARG A 7 -5.21 13.36 -2.76
N ASN A 8 -4.94 12.08 -2.98
CA ASN A 8 -3.87 11.34 -2.32
C ASN A 8 -2.96 10.69 -3.38
N ILE A 9 -2.23 11.52 -4.11
CA ILE A 9 -1.28 11.09 -5.14
C ILE A 9 0.13 11.31 -4.60
N VAL A 10 0.92 10.25 -4.54
CA VAL A 10 2.32 10.31 -4.09
C VAL A 10 3.23 9.96 -5.26
N LEU A 11 4.18 10.83 -5.57
CA LEU A 11 5.18 10.60 -6.61
C LEU A 11 6.44 10.00 -5.98
N THR A 12 6.78 8.77 -6.35
CA THR A 12 7.97 8.05 -5.88
C THR A 12 8.83 7.56 -7.05
N GLY A 13 10.06 7.14 -6.75
CA GLY A 13 11.04 6.65 -7.72
C GLY A 13 11.95 7.75 -8.29
N GLY A 14 12.91 7.34 -9.13
CA GLY A 14 13.94 8.24 -9.66
C GLY A 14 13.41 9.34 -10.59
N ASN A 15 12.35 9.06 -11.36
CA ASN A 15 11.78 10.04 -12.28
C ASN A 15 11.14 11.25 -11.56
N ALA A 16 10.78 11.11 -10.27
CA ALA A 16 10.25 12.22 -9.50
C ALA A 16 11.31 13.31 -9.23
N LEU A 17 12.60 13.03 -9.39
CA LEU A 17 13.68 14.01 -9.18
C LEU A 17 13.83 15.02 -10.32
N PHE A 18 13.18 14.82 -11.47
CA PHE A 18 13.24 15.81 -12.53
C PHE A 18 12.62 17.14 -12.08
N PRO A 19 13.33 18.27 -12.26
CA PRO A 19 12.85 19.56 -11.79
C PRO A 19 11.55 19.93 -12.53
N GLY A 20 10.52 20.28 -11.76
CA GLY A 20 9.21 20.64 -12.30
C GLY A 20 8.32 19.46 -12.69
N TYR A 21 8.76 18.21 -12.53
CA TYR A 21 7.96 17.02 -12.83
C TYR A 21 6.63 17.01 -12.04
N CYS A 22 6.69 17.23 -10.73
CA CYS A 22 5.51 17.28 -9.87
C CYS A 22 4.49 18.34 -10.35
N LYS A 23 4.96 19.55 -10.67
CA LYS A 23 4.11 20.64 -11.20
C LYS A 23 3.49 20.28 -12.53
N ARG A 24 4.24 19.64 -13.43
CA ARG A 24 3.73 19.20 -14.73
C ARG A 24 2.61 18.19 -14.55
N ILE A 25 2.81 17.18 -13.70
CA ILE A 25 1.78 16.16 -13.41
C ILE A 25 0.53 16.80 -12.82
N GLU A 26 0.68 17.72 -11.87
CA GLU A 26 -0.46 18.42 -11.27
C GLU A 26 -1.29 19.21 -12.30
N GLN A 27 -0.63 19.90 -13.22
CA GLN A 27 -1.29 20.66 -14.30
C GLN A 27 -2.02 19.75 -15.29
N GLU A 28 -1.39 18.67 -15.73
CA GLU A 28 -1.98 17.69 -16.64
C GLU A 28 -3.22 17.03 -16.00
N LEU A 29 -3.10 16.58 -14.75
CA LEU A 29 -4.22 16.01 -14.00
C LEU A 29 -5.35 17.02 -13.81
N ARG A 30 -5.03 18.29 -13.54
CA ARG A 30 -6.04 19.35 -13.42
C ARG A 30 -6.80 19.59 -14.72
N SER A 31 -6.14 19.47 -15.87
CA SER A 31 -6.80 19.64 -17.17
C SER A 31 -7.80 18.53 -17.50
N MET A 32 -7.57 17.31 -16.98
CA MET A 32 -8.41 16.14 -17.22
C MET A 32 -9.51 15.96 -16.18
N MET A 33 -9.38 16.59 -15.02
CA MET A 33 -10.29 16.43 -13.89
C MET A 33 -11.29 17.59 -13.79
N PRO A 34 -12.57 17.32 -13.52
CA PRO A 34 -13.55 18.34 -13.14
C PRO A 34 -13.08 19.27 -12.00
N GLU A 35 -13.44 20.55 -12.08
CA GLU A 35 -12.98 21.60 -11.16
C GLU A 35 -13.34 21.33 -9.68
N GLN A 36 -14.48 20.68 -9.45
CA GLN A 36 -14.96 20.31 -8.11
C GLN A 36 -14.02 19.35 -7.35
N PHE A 37 -13.04 18.74 -8.03
CA PHE A 37 -12.11 17.80 -7.42
C PHE A 37 -10.89 18.51 -6.85
N ARG A 38 -10.57 18.17 -5.59
CA ARG A 38 -9.35 18.61 -4.93
C ARG A 38 -8.23 17.65 -5.27
N LEU A 39 -7.27 18.13 -6.06
CA LEU A 39 -6.03 17.41 -6.35
C LEU A 39 -5.04 17.59 -5.21
N GLY A 40 -4.36 16.51 -4.86
CA GLY A 40 -3.26 16.52 -3.90
C GLY A 40 -2.13 15.64 -4.41
N VAL A 41 -1.19 16.26 -5.12
CA VAL A 41 0.03 15.62 -5.60
C VAL A 41 1.15 15.97 -4.62
N GLN A 42 1.72 14.96 -3.99
CA GLN A 42 2.81 15.12 -3.03
C GLN A 42 4.05 14.39 -3.51
N GLN A 43 5.19 15.05 -3.36
CA GLN A 43 6.50 14.47 -3.60
C GLN A 43 7.26 14.44 -2.27
N PRO A 44 7.70 13.25 -1.82
CA PRO A 44 8.54 13.13 -0.63
C PRO A 44 9.92 13.78 -0.83
N THR A 45 10.60 14.08 0.28
CA THR A 45 11.94 14.69 0.28
C THR A 45 12.96 13.82 -0.47
N ASP A 46 12.96 12.51 -0.22
CA ASP A 46 13.72 11.53 -0.99
C ASP A 46 12.77 10.51 -1.63
N PRO A 47 12.31 10.74 -2.88
CA PRO A 47 11.38 9.84 -3.54
C PRO A 47 12.01 8.50 -3.93
N ILE A 48 13.35 8.38 -3.96
CA ILE A 48 14.04 7.12 -4.28
C ILE A 48 14.03 6.21 -3.06
N CYS A 49 14.47 6.71 -1.91
CA CYS A 49 14.56 5.90 -0.69
C CYS A 49 13.23 5.78 0.05
N HIS A 50 12.21 6.58 -0.32
CA HIS A 50 10.91 6.62 0.35
C HIS A 50 10.30 5.23 0.64
N ALA A 51 10.35 4.31 -0.32
CA ALA A 51 9.78 2.98 -0.18
C ALA A 51 10.51 2.15 0.89
N TRP A 52 11.82 2.29 0.97
CA TRP A 52 12.64 1.63 1.98
C TRP A 52 12.45 2.27 3.36
N GLU A 53 12.48 3.59 3.44
CA GLU A 53 12.28 4.35 4.68
C GLU A 53 10.93 4.00 5.32
N HIS A 54 9.86 3.98 4.52
CA HIS A 54 8.53 3.60 5.00
C HIS A 54 8.48 2.17 5.52
N SER A 55 9.12 1.23 4.80
CA SER A 55 9.16 -0.17 5.21
C SER A 55 9.93 -0.35 6.52
N ARG A 56 11.06 0.36 6.68
CA ARG A 56 11.86 0.37 7.91
C ARG A 56 11.06 0.92 9.08
N ASP A 57 10.41 2.07 8.89
CA ASP A 57 9.65 2.74 9.93
C ASP A 57 8.43 1.90 10.36
N ALA A 58 7.75 1.27 9.40
CA ALA A 58 6.65 0.34 9.69
C ALA A 58 7.11 -0.86 10.53
N LEU A 59 8.27 -1.45 10.22
CA LEU A 59 8.86 -2.53 11.02
C LEU A 59 9.28 -2.08 12.41
N GLN A 60 9.85 -0.88 12.54
CA GLN A 60 10.27 -0.32 13.82
C GLN A 60 9.07 -0.01 14.73
N GLN A 61 7.98 0.54 14.17
CA GLN A 61 6.74 0.79 14.91
C GLN A 61 6.10 -0.50 15.44
N GLN A 62 6.16 -1.59 14.68
CA GLN A 62 5.64 -2.89 15.12
C GLN A 62 6.39 -3.44 16.35
N GLN A 63 7.71 -3.23 16.44
CA GLN A 63 8.50 -3.68 17.60
C GLN A 63 8.09 -2.94 18.88
N GLN A 64 7.87 -1.62 18.78
CA GLN A 64 7.49 -0.79 19.94
C GLN A 64 6.09 -1.13 20.48
N GLN A 65 5.15 -1.55 19.62
CA GLN A 65 3.83 -2.02 20.06
C GLN A 65 3.91 -3.31 20.89
N HIS A 66 4.82 -4.22 20.56
CA HIS A 66 4.99 -5.47 21.30
C HIS A 66 5.53 -5.25 22.72
N ASP A 67 6.33 -4.20 22.93
CA ASP A 67 6.83 -3.81 24.26
C ASP A 67 5.79 -3.01 25.09
N ALA A 68 4.86 -2.32 24.42
CA ALA A 68 3.83 -1.50 25.06
C ALA A 68 2.63 -2.31 25.60
N ASP A 69 2.34 -3.48 25.03
CA ASP A 69 1.30 -4.40 25.51
C ASP A 69 1.63 -5.02 26.89
N PHE A 70 2.83 -4.78 27.43
CA PHE A 70 3.20 -5.18 28.79
C PHE A 70 2.97 -4.08 29.84
N THR A 71 2.77 -2.81 29.49
CA THR A 71 2.79 -1.71 30.49
C THR A 71 1.79 -0.55 30.36
N ALA A 72 0.81 -0.56 29.44
CA ALA A 72 -0.11 0.60 29.35
C ALA A 72 -1.59 0.25 29.11
N SER A 73 -2.30 -0.10 30.19
CA SER A 73 -3.68 0.38 30.35
C SER A 73 -3.62 1.86 30.71
N SER A 74 -4.35 2.71 29.98
CA SER A 74 -4.53 4.16 30.19
C SER A 74 -3.46 5.09 29.57
N ALA A 75 -3.70 5.56 28.35
CA ALA A 75 -3.93 6.98 28.07
C ALA A 75 -4.32 7.17 26.60
N ALA A 76 -5.34 8.00 26.38
CA ALA A 76 -5.83 8.38 25.07
C ALA A 76 -5.01 9.54 24.47
N ASP A 77 -5.16 9.66 23.14
CA ASP A 77 -5.14 10.89 22.34
C ASP A 77 -3.84 11.31 21.64
N VAL A 78 -4.05 11.86 20.43
CA VAL A 78 -3.11 12.42 19.44
C VAL A 78 -2.38 11.44 18.49
N GLY A 79 -3.05 11.14 17.37
CA GLY A 79 -2.40 11.24 16.04
C GLY A 79 -1.38 10.17 15.64
N ALA A 80 -1.40 8.96 16.21
CA ALA A 80 -0.66 7.85 15.62
C ALA A 80 -1.30 7.49 14.27
N THR A 81 -0.55 7.69 13.18
CA THR A 81 -0.87 7.08 11.89
C THR A 81 -0.93 5.59 12.17
N GLN A 82 -2.15 5.03 12.18
CA GLN A 82 -2.39 3.62 12.47
C GLN A 82 -1.79 2.80 11.32
N PHE A 83 -0.47 2.59 11.35
CA PHE A 83 0.13 1.45 10.67
C PHE A 83 -0.42 0.23 11.40
N SER A 84 -1.44 -0.32 10.77
CA SER A 84 -2.30 -1.35 11.32
C SER A 84 -1.52 -2.59 11.78
N PRO A 85 -2.08 -3.40 12.69
CA PRO A 85 -1.60 -4.74 13.06
C PRO A 85 -1.47 -5.73 11.87
N LEU A 86 -1.74 -5.29 10.63
CA LEU A 86 -1.67 -6.06 9.40
C LEU A 86 -0.25 -6.54 9.05
N LEU A 87 0.82 -5.87 9.49
CA LEU A 87 2.18 -6.30 9.16
C LEU A 87 2.58 -7.56 9.95
N SER A 88 2.26 -7.60 11.25
CA SER A 88 2.45 -8.80 12.10
C SER A 88 1.69 -10.00 11.52
N ALA A 89 0.43 -9.79 11.14
CA ALA A 89 -0.41 -10.77 10.46
C ALA A 89 0.05 -11.12 9.03
N LYS A 90 1.17 -10.56 8.56
CA LYS A 90 1.76 -10.80 7.24
C LYS A 90 3.18 -11.40 7.34
N PHE A 91 3.73 -11.62 8.53
CA PHE A 91 4.98 -12.37 8.66
C PHE A 91 4.80 -13.83 8.22
N MET A 92 5.80 -14.33 7.50
CA MET A 92 5.87 -15.69 7.00
C MET A 92 7.07 -16.36 7.66
N ASN A 93 6.84 -17.50 8.31
CA ASN A 93 7.93 -18.29 8.86
C ASN A 93 8.34 -19.40 7.87
N ARG A 94 9.50 -20.01 8.13
CA ARG A 94 10.03 -21.08 7.27
C ARG A 94 9.13 -22.32 7.25
N ALA A 95 8.56 -22.71 8.39
CA ALA A 95 7.70 -23.89 8.48
C ALA A 95 6.42 -23.73 7.64
N GLU A 96 5.83 -22.53 7.65
CA GLU A 96 4.66 -22.19 6.85
C GLU A 96 4.96 -22.25 5.35
N TYR A 97 6.16 -21.85 4.92
CA TYR A 97 6.62 -22.01 3.54
C TYR A 97 6.82 -23.47 3.16
N GLU A 98 7.40 -24.28 4.05
CA GLU A 98 7.63 -25.70 3.81
C GLU A 98 6.31 -26.50 3.71
N GLU A 99 5.26 -26.11 4.45
CA GLU A 99 3.93 -26.72 4.39
C GLU A 99 3.14 -26.31 3.13
N ASN A 100 3.15 -25.02 2.78
CA ASN A 100 2.30 -24.47 1.73
C ASN A 100 2.98 -24.37 0.35
N GLY A 101 4.30 -24.57 0.30
CA GLY A 101 5.10 -24.56 -0.89
C GLY A 101 5.36 -23.15 -1.48
N PRO A 102 5.94 -23.08 -2.69
CA PRO A 102 6.52 -21.85 -3.23
C PRO A 102 5.51 -20.74 -3.56
N ASN A 103 4.22 -21.07 -3.69
CA ASN A 103 3.17 -20.11 -4.07
C ASN A 103 2.49 -19.43 -2.87
N ILE A 104 2.90 -19.73 -1.63
CA ILE A 104 2.31 -19.17 -0.41
C ILE A 104 2.38 -17.63 -0.39
N CYS A 105 3.51 -17.06 -0.82
CA CYS A 105 3.69 -15.60 -0.90
C CYS A 105 2.75 -14.97 -1.93
N SER A 106 2.59 -15.60 -3.09
CA SER A 106 1.66 -15.12 -4.12
C SER A 106 0.22 -15.16 -3.66
N ARG A 107 -0.20 -16.17 -2.88
CA ARG A 107 -1.56 -16.26 -2.33
C ARG A 107 -1.83 -15.24 -1.23
N ARG A 108 -0.87 -15.04 -0.33
CA ARG A 108 -1.03 -14.15 0.84
C ARG A 108 -0.83 -12.66 0.51
N PHE A 109 0.02 -12.35 -0.48
CA PHE A 109 0.36 -10.98 -0.86
C PHE A 109 -0.11 -10.58 -2.27
N GLY A 110 -0.46 -11.53 -3.14
CA GLY A 110 -0.81 -11.26 -4.54
C GLY A 110 -2.23 -10.74 -4.77
N ASN A 111 -3.10 -10.74 -3.74
CA ASN A 111 -4.49 -10.27 -3.86
C ASN A 111 -4.65 -8.74 -3.83
N VAL A 112 -3.77 -8.01 -4.53
CA VAL A 112 -3.90 -6.56 -4.72
C VAL A 112 -4.51 -6.21 -6.08
N TYR A 113 -4.49 -7.11 -7.08
CA TYR A 113 -5.02 -6.81 -8.43
C TYR A 113 -5.77 -7.95 -9.16
N ASN A 114 -5.87 -9.17 -8.62
CA ASN A 114 -6.39 -10.33 -9.38
C ASN A 114 -7.90 -10.59 -9.29
N ASN A 115 -8.70 -9.73 -8.66
CA ASN A 115 -10.16 -9.90 -8.62
C ASN A 115 -10.90 -9.32 -9.83
N GLU A 116 -10.39 -9.48 -11.06
CA GLU A 116 -11.14 -9.08 -12.27
C GLU A 116 -11.17 -10.12 -13.40
N ASN A 117 -10.64 -11.35 -13.22
CA ASN A 117 -10.72 -12.37 -14.28
C ASN A 117 -10.95 -13.80 -13.76
N GLU A 118 -11.94 -13.99 -12.89
CA GLU A 118 -12.44 -15.34 -12.54
C GLU A 118 -13.92 -15.55 -12.93
N ASP A 119 -14.41 -14.83 -13.94
CA ASP A 119 -15.75 -14.99 -14.53
C ASP A 119 -15.70 -15.23 -16.05
N ASP A 120 -14.79 -16.07 -16.56
CA ASP A 120 -15.00 -16.74 -17.87
C ASP A 120 -13.96 -17.85 -18.09
N SER A 121 -14.28 -19.13 -17.84
CA SER A 121 -13.69 -20.33 -18.52
C SER A 121 -13.81 -21.68 -17.78
N THR A 122 -14.79 -21.89 -16.89
CA THR A 122 -15.14 -23.26 -16.42
C THR A 122 -16.60 -23.60 -16.64
N ASN A 123 -17.11 -23.35 -17.85
CA ASN A 123 -18.28 -24.05 -18.36
C ASN A 123 -18.16 -24.24 -19.88
N ASN A 124 -17.30 -25.18 -20.29
CA ASN A 124 -17.56 -25.95 -21.51
C ASN A 124 -16.79 -27.27 -21.53
N SER A 125 -17.38 -28.26 -20.86
CA SER A 125 -17.21 -29.66 -21.24
C SER A 125 -18.51 -30.40 -20.93
N THR A 126 -19.55 -30.01 -21.68
CA THR A 126 -20.74 -30.84 -21.91
C THR A 126 -20.47 -31.70 -23.15
N GLN A 127 -20.82 -32.98 -23.05
CA GLN A 127 -21.18 -33.89 -24.14
C GLN A 127 -20.14 -34.18 -25.23
N ASN A 128 -19.53 -35.37 -25.12
CA ASN A 128 -19.75 -36.44 -26.12
C ASN A 128 -19.54 -37.81 -25.46
#